data_AF-A0A9J6F417-F1
#
_entry.id   AF-A0A9J6F417-F1
#
_cell.length_a   1.000
_cell.length_b   1.000
_cell.length_c   1.000
_cell.angle_alpha   90.00
_cell.angle_beta   90.00
_cell.angle_gamma   90.00
#
_symmetry.space_group_name_H-M   'P 1'
#
loop_
_entity.id
_entity.type
_entity.pdbx_description
1 polymer ?
#
loop_
_entity_poly.entity_id
_entity_poly.type
_entity_poly.pdbx_seq_one_letter_code
_entity_poly.pdbx_strand_id
1 'polypeptide(L)' 'MLTFNPHRRINVEEALAHPYLEQYYDPGDEPVADEPFKFETELDDLPKEQLKVLVFEETKLFQARNASRPPQQASS' A
#
# COMPACT_ATOMS: atom_id res chain seq x y z
N MET A 1 13.83 -14.34 8.23
CA MET A 1 13.86 -13.63 6.93
C MET A 1 14.66 -14.35 5.84
N LEU A 2 15.93 -14.74 6.06
CA LEU A 2 16.72 -15.45 5.05
C LEU A 2 16.61 -16.97 5.20
N THR A 3 15.47 -17.52 4.77
CA THR A 3 15.22 -18.97 4.78
C THR A 3 15.03 -19.47 3.35
N PHE A 4 15.59 -20.65 3.06
CA PHE A 4 15.46 -21.28 1.75
C PHE A 4 14.00 -21.64 1.45
N ASN A 5 13.30 -22.24 2.42
CA ASN A 5 11.87 -22.51 2.31
C ASN A 5 11.09 -21.21 2.62
N PRO A 6 10.27 -20.69 1.68
CA PRO A 6 9.47 -19.48 1.89
C PRO A 6 8.45 -19.65 3.01
N HIS A 7 7.89 -20.85 3.22
CA HIS A 7 6.95 -21.11 4.31
C HIS A 7 7.57 -21.09 5.70
N ARG A 8 8.91 -21.09 5.79
CA ARG A 8 9.64 -20.96 7.06
C ARG A 8 10.13 -19.54 7.33
N ARG A 9 9.79 -18.61 6.44
CA ARG A 9 10.14 -17.20 6.59
C ARG A 9 9.15 -16.59 7.58
N ILE A 10 9.67 -15.88 8.59
CA ILE A 10 8.84 -15.09 9.50
C ILE A 10 7.97 -14.11 8.69
N ASN A 11 6.74 -13.89 9.14
CA ASN A 11 5.84 -12.88 8.56
C ASN A 11 6.24 -11.47 9.01
N VAL A 12 5.51 -10.46 8.53
CA VAL A 12 5.85 -9.05 8.79
C VAL A 12 5.57 -8.71 10.25
N GLU A 13 4.47 -9.21 10.80
CA GLU A 13 4.03 -8.98 12.18
C GLU A 13 5.03 -9.55 13.20
N GLU A 14 5.50 -10.78 12.96
CA GLU A 14 6.54 -11.44 13.75
C GLU A 14 7.90 -10.71 13.65
N ALA A 15 8.19 -10.10 12.49
CA ALA A 15 9.42 -9.34 12.30
C ALA A 15 9.37 -7.99 13.04
N LEU A 16 8.22 -7.31 13.03
CA LEU A 16 8.00 -6.04 13.74
C LEU A 16 8.07 -6.23 15.27
N ALA A 17 7.56 -7.34 15.78
CA ALA A 17 7.66 -7.71 17.19
C ALA A 17 9.04 -8.25 17.63
N HIS A 18 10.04 -8.28 16.74
CA HIS A 18 11.36 -8.81 17.07
C HIS A 18 12.13 -7.84 17.99
N PRO A 19 12.91 -8.32 19.00
CA PRO A 19 13.60 -7.47 19.98
C PRO A 19 14.53 -6.40 19.38
N TYR A 20 14.98 -6.61 18.14
CA TYR A 20 15.78 -5.63 17.40
C TYR A 20 15.02 -4.32 17.10
N LEU A 21 13.70 -4.39 16.91
CA LEU A 21 12.84 -3.26 16.59
C LEU A 21 12.01 -2.76 17.80
N GLU A 22 12.22 -3.32 18.99
CA GLU A 22 11.41 -3.02 20.20
C GLU A 22 11.33 -1.53 20.51
N GLN A 23 12.41 -0.77 20.28
CA GLN A 23 12.44 0.67 20.49
C GLN A 23 11.56 1.50 19.53
N TYR A 24 11.08 0.88 18.44
CA TYR A 24 10.28 1.52 17.39
C TYR A 24 8.90 0.88 17.23
N TYR A 25 8.63 -0.23 17.90
CA TYR A 25 7.39 -0.98 17.75
C TYR A 25 6.21 -0.22 18.38
N ASP A 26 5.26 0.22 17.55
CA ASP A 26 4.00 0.82 17.98
C ASP A 26 2.83 0.20 17.19
N PRO A 27 2.06 -0.72 17.80
CA PRO A 27 0.88 -1.32 17.16
C PRO A 27 -0.16 -0.30 16.70
N GLY A 28 -0.18 0.90 17.29
CA GLY A 28 -1.11 1.97 16.92
C GLY A 28 -0.74 2.73 15.64
N ASP A 29 0.54 2.70 15.25
CA ASP A 29 1.07 3.36 14.03
C ASP A 29 1.34 2.36 12.89
N GLU A 30 1.00 1.08 13.09
CA GLU A 30 1.18 -0.01 12.12
C GLU A 30 -0.18 -0.56 11.61
N PRO A 31 -0.97 0.22 10.84
CA PRO A 31 -2.28 -0.22 10.38
C PRO A 31 -2.18 -1.29 9.28
N VAL A 32 -3.14 -2.21 9.30
CA VAL A 32 -3.41 -3.12 8.18
C VAL A 32 -4.42 -2.45 7.25
N ALA A 33 -4.27 -2.65 5.94
CA ALA A 33 -5.26 -2.18 4.98
C ALA A 33 -6.60 -2.90 5.21
N ASP A 34 -7.69 -2.15 5.34
CA ASP A 34 -9.04 -2.70 5.60
C ASP A 34 -9.49 -3.67 4.50
N GLU A 35 -9.07 -3.43 3.26
CA GLU A 35 -9.40 -4.25 2.10
C GLU A 35 -8.13 -4.66 1.35
N PRO A 36 -8.03 -5.93 0.92
CA PRO A 36 -6.92 -6.37 0.09
C PRO A 36 -6.94 -5.64 -1.25
N PHE A 37 -5.76 -5.30 -1.78
CA PHE A 37 -5.67 -4.80 -3.13
C PHE A 37 -6.09 -5.88 -4.12
N LYS A 38 -7.05 -5.56 -4.99
CA LYS A 38 -7.56 -6.49 -5.99
C LYS A 38 -7.08 -6.08 -7.38
N PHE A 39 -6.52 -7.02 -8.11
CA PHE A 39 -6.31 -6.91 -9.56
C PHE A 39 -7.63 -7.26 -10.27
N GLU A 40 -8.68 -6.43 -10.11
CA GLU A 40 -10.01 -6.71 -10.70
C GLU A 40 -10.01 -6.61 -12.23
N THR A 41 -9.01 -5.94 -12.80
CA THR A 41 -8.74 -5.93 -14.24
C THR A 41 -7.60 -6.90 -14.53
N GLU A 42 -7.86 -7.96 -15.29
CA GLU A 42 -6.80 -8.71 -16.00
C GLU A 42 -6.15 -7.77 -17.01
N LEU A 43 -5.15 -7.01 -16.56
CA LEU A 43 -4.44 -6.01 -17.37
C LEU A 43 -3.50 -6.64 -18.40
N ASP A 44 -3.33 -7.96 -18.36
CA ASP A 44 -2.37 -8.71 -19.17
C ASP A 44 -2.68 -8.62 -20.68
N ASP A 45 -3.95 -8.43 -21.06
CA ASP A 45 -4.40 -8.26 -22.45
C ASP A 45 -4.99 -6.86 -22.74
N LEU A 46 -4.71 -5.86 -21.90
CA LEU A 46 -5.26 -4.51 -22.09
C LEU A 46 -4.55 -3.77 -23.24
N PRO A 47 -5.27 -3.29 -24.28
CA PRO A 47 -4.66 -2.50 -25.34
C PRO A 47 -4.04 -1.21 -24.80
N LYS A 48 -2.88 -0.83 -25.34
CA LYS A 48 -2.14 0.39 -24.95
C LYS A 48 -3.02 1.65 -24.89
N GLU A 49 -3.92 1.82 -25.84
CA GLU A 49 -4.80 3.00 -25.88
C GLU A 49 -5.81 3.02 -24.72
N GLN A 50 -6.32 1.86 -24.30
CA GLN A 50 -7.20 1.78 -23.12
C GLN A 50 -6.42 2.04 -21.83
N LEU A 51 -5.19 1.51 -21.72
CA LEU A 51 -4.32 1.78 -20.57
C LEU A 51 -4.06 3.29 -20.40
N LYS A 52 -3.80 4.01 -21.50
CA LYS A 52 -3.63 5.47 -21.47
C LYS A 52 -4.86 6.19 -20.94
N VAL A 53 -6.05 5.75 -21.34
CA VAL A 53 -7.32 6.33 -20.86
C VAL A 53 -7.46 6.11 -19.36
N LEU A 54 -7.28 4.88 -18.88
CA LEU A 54 -7.38 4.56 -17.44
C LEU A 54 -6.41 5.38 -16.59
N VAL A 55 -5.14 5.48 -17.01
CA VAL A 55 -4.12 6.28 -16.30
C VAL A 55 -4.49 7.77 -16.28
N PHE A 56 -5.00 8.29 -17.39
CA PHE A 56 -5.41 9.69 -17.49
C PHE A 56 -6.64 10.00 -16.63
N GLU A 57 -7.62 9.10 -16.62
CA GLU A 57 -8.82 9.21 -15.78
C GLU A 57 -8.46 9.16 -14.29
N GLU A 58 -7.62 8.20 -13.88
CA GLU A 58 -7.15 8.13 -12.49
C GLU A 58 -6.39 9.39 -12.08
N THR A 59 -5.56 9.96 -12.97
CA THR A 59 -4.85 11.23 -12.71
C THR A 59 -5.83 12.38 -12.45
N LYS A 60 -6.92 12.47 -13.22
CA LYS A 60 -7.96 13.48 -13.02
C LYS A 60 -8.69 13.29 -11.69
N LEU A 61 -9.07 12.04 -11.37
CA LEU A 61 -9.73 11.71 -10.11
C LEU A 61 -8.83 12.04 -8.91
N PHE A 62 -7.54 11.72 -9.01
CA PHE A 62 -6.55 12.06 -7.99
C PHE A 62 -6.44 13.56 -7.76
N GLN A 63 -6.38 14.36 -8.84
CA GLN A 63 -6.36 15.82 -8.73
C GLN A 63 -7.63 16.36 -8.06
N ALA A 64 -8.80 15.87 -8.44
CA ALA A 64 -10.07 16.28 -7.85
C ALA A 64 -10.14 15.91 -6.36
N ARG A 65 -9.72 14.69 -5.99
CA ARG A 65 -9.65 14.21 -4.60
C ARG A 65 -8.69 15.05 -3.75
N ASN A 66 -7.57 15.48 -4.31
CA ASN A 66 -6.61 16.31 -3.59
C ASN A 66 -7.05 17.77 -3.50
N ALA A 67 -7.75 18.30 -4.50
CA ALA A 67 -8.29 19.65 -4.47
C ALA A 67 -9.40 19.82 -3.41
N SER A 68 -10.14 18.75 -3.10
CA SER A 68 -11.17 18.74 -2.05
C SER A 68 -10.63 18.37 -0.66
N ARG A 69 -9.35 17.99 -0.54
CA ARG A 69 -8.75 17.64 0.74
C ARG A 69 -8.42 18.92 1.53
N PRO A 70 -8.90 19.08 2.78
CA PRO A 70 -8.49 20.20 3.62
C PRO A 70 -6.98 20.14 3.87
N PRO A 71 -6.31 21.29 4.08
CA PRO A 71 -4.89 21.30 4.42
C PRO A 71 -4.67 20.45 5.68
N GLN A 72 -3.85 19.41 5.57
CA GLN A 72 -3.37 18.65 6.72
C GLN A 72 -2.66 19.63 7.65
N GLN A 73 -3.20 19.81 8.86
CA GLN A 73 -2.49 20.52 9.92
C GLN A 73 -1.17 19.77 10.12
N ALA A 74 -0.05 20.48 9.94
CA ALA A 74 1.27 19.96 10.24
C ALA A 74 1.34 19.72 11.74
N SER A 75 1.18 18.47 12.17
CA SER A 75 1.44 18.05 13.54
C SER A 75 2.95 18.15 13.77
N SER A 76 3.34 19.08 14.64
CA SER A 76 4.69 19.21 15.21
C SER A 76 4.95 18.15 16.28
#